data_AF-A0A8J8AHT6-F1
#
_entry.id   AF-A0A8J8AHT6-F1
#
_cell.length_a   1.000
_cell.length_b   1.000
_cell.length_c   1.000
_cell.angle_alpha   90.00
_cell.angle_beta   90.00
_cell.angle_gamma   90.00
#
_symmetry.space_group_name_H-M   'P 1'
#
loop_
_entity.id
_entity.type
_entity.pdbx_description
1 polymer ?
#
loop_
_entity_poly.entity_id
_entity_poly.type
_entity_poly.pdbx_seq_one_letter_code
_entity_poly.pdbx_strand_id
1 'polypeptide(L)'
;MNYEEHVLGGIITYPLVILIASLLKVYLNVPFQLSAMAMMLGYAFYVLGSDLPDIDHPDAIIHKGTKPLVAVAIGSSAFLKLKDITLTSYDWANLTIAWAISSFVAFASWYVFSAVIPRHRGIVHSIGFGIIYGIVSFLVVVYGLGLKLEEGAFIGFAAFMGYLLHLILDKHIKLI
;
A
#
# COMPACT_ATOMS: atom_id res chain seq x y z
N MET A 1 8.35 -16.87 4.80
CA MET A 1 7.54 -15.79 5.36
C MET A 1 7.33 -16.03 6.85
N ASN A 2 7.83 -15.12 7.69
CA ASN A 2 7.58 -15.13 9.12
C ASN A 2 6.75 -13.89 9.48
N TYR A 3 5.44 -13.97 9.24
CA TYR A 3 4.50 -12.87 9.42
C TYR A 3 4.60 -12.22 10.81
N GLU A 4 4.72 -13.03 11.86
CA GLU A 4 4.83 -12.52 13.23
C GLU A 4 6.12 -11.73 13.43
N GLU A 5 7.25 -12.19 12.89
CA GLU A 5 8.53 -11.48 12.99
C GLU A 5 8.48 -10.11 12.30
N HIS A 6 7.89 -10.05 11.11
CA HIS A 6 7.76 -8.82 10.33
C HIS A 6 6.84 -7.79 10.97
N VAL A 7 5.66 -8.23 11.44
CA VAL A 7 4.69 -7.33 12.08
C VAL A 7 5.14 -6.91 13.48
N LEU A 8 5.62 -7.85 14.31
CA LEU A 8 6.12 -7.52 15.66
C LEU A 8 7.36 -6.66 15.58
N GLY A 9 8.24 -6.91 14.61
CA GLY A 9 9.38 -6.05 14.30
C GLY A 9 8.91 -4.63 14.00
N GLY A 10 7.91 -4.46 13.12
CA GLY A 10 7.30 -3.17 12.81
C GLY A 10 6.71 -2.47 14.05
N ILE A 11 6.01 -3.21 14.90
CA ILE A 11 5.39 -2.67 16.12
C ILE A 11 6.46 -2.15 17.10
N ILE A 12 7.50 -2.94 17.35
CA ILE A 12 8.49 -2.65 18.41
C ILE A 12 9.49 -1.57 17.97
N THR A 13 9.85 -1.52 16.68
CA THR A 13 10.96 -0.68 16.22
C THR A 13 10.56 0.72 15.78
N TYR A 14 9.26 1.05 15.72
CA TYR A 14 8.80 2.37 15.32
C TYR A 14 9.39 3.56 16.12
N PRO A 15 9.66 3.46 17.44
CA PRO A 15 10.35 4.53 18.17
C PRO A 15 11.71 4.90 17.58
N LEU A 16 12.41 3.97 16.93
CA LEU A 16 13.68 4.26 16.23
C LEU A 16 13.46 5.16 15.02
N VAL A 17 12.35 4.99 14.30
CA VAL A 17 11.99 5.87 13.16
C VAL A 17 11.71 7.29 13.64
N ILE A 18 11.01 7.44 14.77
CA ILE A 18 10.78 8.75 15.38
C ILE A 18 12.10 9.41 15.77
N LEU A 19 13.02 8.66 16.39
CA LEU A 19 14.35 9.16 16.73
C LEU A 19 15.11 9.61 15.48
N ILE A 20 15.18 8.77 14.44
CA ILE A 20 15.88 9.09 13.19
C ILE A 20 15.26 10.33 12.55
N ALA A 21 13.94 10.39 12.39
CA ALA A 21 13.25 11.54 11.80
C ALA A 21 13.50 12.84 12.59
N SER A 22 13.55 12.76 13.92
CA SER A 22 13.87 13.89 14.79
C SER A 22 15.30 14.37 14.60
N LEU A 23 16.26 13.44 14.50
CA LEU A 23 17.67 13.78 14.23
C LEU A 23 17.84 14.40 12.84
N LEU A 24 17.18 13.84 11.82
CA LEU A 24 17.19 14.40 10.45
C LEU A 24 16.61 15.82 10.43
N LYS A 25 15.52 16.06 11.16
CA LYS A 25 14.95 17.39 11.31
C LYS A 25 15.91 18.38 11.96
N VAL A 26 16.54 17.99 13.08
CA VAL A 26 17.40 18.88 13.89
C VAL A 26 18.74 19.16 13.21
N TYR A 27 19.40 18.13 12.68
CA TYR A 27 20.77 18.25 12.18
C TYR A 27 20.87 18.49 10.68
N LEU A 28 19.87 18.06 9.90
CA LEU A 28 19.86 18.20 8.44
C LEU A 28 18.75 19.12 7.93
N ASN A 29 17.98 19.75 8.83
CA ASN A 29 16.87 20.64 8.49
C ASN A 29 15.85 20.01 7.53
N VAL A 30 15.67 18.69 7.61
CA VAL A 30 14.64 18.00 6.82
C VAL A 30 13.27 18.50 7.30
N PRO A 31 12.36 18.91 6.38
CA PRO A 31 11.11 19.57 6.74
C PRO A 31 10.04 18.58 7.24
N PHE A 32 10.39 17.71 8.19
CA PHE A 32 9.44 16.78 8.78
C PHE A 32 8.57 17.46 9.85
N GLN A 33 7.26 17.24 9.76
CA GLN A 33 6.30 17.63 10.79
C GLN A 33 5.79 16.39 11.52
N LEU A 34 6.28 16.19 12.74
CA LEU A 34 5.92 15.09 13.64
C LEU A 34 4.66 15.44 14.46
N SER A 35 3.55 15.77 13.79
CA SER A 35 2.27 15.96 14.48
C SER A 35 1.74 14.63 15.02
N ALA A 36 0.79 14.67 15.97
CA ALA A 36 0.16 13.45 16.47
C ALA A 36 -0.46 12.61 15.34
N MET A 37 -1.16 13.26 14.40
CA MET A 37 -1.74 12.59 13.23
C MET A 37 -0.66 11.98 12.34
N ALA A 38 0.41 12.74 12.04
CA ALA A 38 1.50 12.26 11.21
C ALA A 38 2.20 11.04 11.85
N MET A 39 2.42 11.06 13.17
CA MET A 39 3.01 9.94 13.90
C MET A 39 2.09 8.71 13.96
N MET A 40 0.78 8.88 14.12
CA MET A 40 -0.18 7.76 14.11
C MET A 40 -0.28 7.10 12.73
N LEU A 41 -0.42 7.91 11.68
CA LEU A 41 -0.47 7.39 10.32
C LEU A 41 0.89 6.82 9.90
N GLY A 42 1.98 7.51 10.22
CA GLY A 42 3.34 7.01 9.99
C GLY A 42 3.57 5.66 10.65
N TYR A 43 3.01 5.42 11.83
CA TYR A 43 3.10 4.12 12.50
C TYR A 43 2.34 3.04 11.74
N ALA A 44 1.10 3.33 11.32
CA ALA A 44 0.30 2.40 10.54
C ALA A 44 1.00 2.03 9.23
N PHE A 45 1.52 3.02 8.49
CA PHE A 45 2.25 2.79 7.24
C PHE A 45 3.60 2.10 7.44
N TYR A 46 4.29 2.35 8.57
CA TYR A 46 5.52 1.63 8.93
C TYR A 46 5.26 0.14 9.14
N VAL A 47 4.25 -0.20 9.95
CA VAL A 47 3.87 -1.60 10.24
C VAL A 47 3.33 -2.30 8.99
N LEU A 48 2.52 -1.61 8.18
CA LEU A 48 2.09 -2.17 6.89
C LEU A 48 3.27 -2.39 5.95
N GLY A 49 4.20 -1.44 5.89
CA GLY A 49 5.42 -1.55 5.10
C GLY A 49 6.32 -2.71 5.51
N SER A 50 6.33 -3.09 6.80
CA SER A 50 7.15 -4.21 7.26
C SER A 50 6.62 -5.58 6.86
N ASP A 51 5.36 -5.70 6.42
CA ASP A 51 4.78 -6.94 5.89
C ASP A 51 4.48 -6.86 4.37
N LEU A 52 4.40 -5.65 3.81
CA LEU A 52 4.04 -5.41 2.40
C LEU A 52 4.85 -6.22 1.38
N PRO A 53 6.17 -6.45 1.54
CA PRO A 53 6.91 -7.19 0.52
C PRO A 53 6.43 -8.64 0.37
N ASP A 54 5.87 -9.25 1.42
CA ASP A 54 5.30 -10.61 1.41
C ASP A 54 3.99 -10.70 0.60
N ILE A 55 3.49 -9.60 0.01
CA ILE A 55 2.34 -9.62 -0.91
C ILE A 55 2.56 -10.56 -2.11
N ASP A 56 3.81 -10.88 -2.44
CA ASP A 56 4.17 -11.83 -3.49
C ASP A 56 4.01 -13.31 -3.07
N HIS A 57 3.78 -13.59 -1.79
CA HIS A 57 3.57 -14.94 -1.28
C HIS A 57 2.06 -15.28 -1.21
N PRO A 58 1.57 -16.32 -1.93
CA PRO A 58 0.13 -16.64 -2.00
C PRO A 58 -0.54 -16.88 -0.64
N ASP A 59 0.23 -17.39 0.32
CA ASP A 59 -0.27 -17.66 1.67
C ASP A 59 -0.24 -16.47 2.63
N ALA A 60 0.39 -15.36 2.25
CA ALA A 60 0.47 -14.16 3.07
C ALA A 60 -0.91 -13.58 3.37
N ILE A 61 -1.08 -13.09 4.60
CA ILE A 61 -2.31 -12.40 5.00
C ILE A 61 -2.49 -11.15 4.14
N ILE A 62 -1.41 -10.40 3.89
CA ILE A 62 -1.44 -9.23 3.02
C ILE A 62 -1.81 -9.58 1.57
N HIS A 63 -1.31 -10.71 1.02
CA HIS A 63 -1.74 -11.19 -0.30
C HIS A 63 -3.24 -11.50 -0.32
N LYS A 64 -3.72 -12.28 0.66
CA LYS A 64 -5.13 -12.68 0.78
C LYS A 64 -6.06 -11.49 1.02
N GLY A 65 -5.57 -10.44 1.68
CA GLY A 65 -6.31 -9.19 1.95
C GLY A 65 -6.32 -8.22 0.77
N THR A 66 -5.18 -7.99 0.10
CA THR A 66 -5.11 -7.03 -1.01
C THR A 66 -5.87 -7.52 -2.24
N LYS A 67 -5.88 -8.83 -2.49
CA LYS A 67 -6.55 -9.43 -3.65
C LYS A 67 -8.04 -9.10 -3.78
N PRO A 68 -8.90 -9.28 -2.76
CA PRO A 68 -10.30 -8.84 -2.83
C PRO A 68 -10.45 -7.33 -2.94
N LEU A 69 -9.59 -6.54 -2.26
CA LEU A 69 -9.65 -5.08 -2.35
C LEU A 69 -9.41 -4.58 -3.77
N VAL A 70 -8.39 -5.13 -4.45
CA VAL A 70 -8.12 -4.83 -5.87
C VAL A 70 -9.30 -5.24 -6.75
N ALA A 71 -9.89 -6.42 -6.52
CA ALA A 71 -11.03 -6.88 -7.30
C ALA A 71 -12.26 -5.97 -7.17
N VAL A 72 -12.59 -5.57 -5.93
CA VAL A 72 -13.69 -4.64 -5.65
C VAL A 72 -13.41 -3.26 -6.25
N ALA A 73 -12.18 -2.75 -6.15
CA ALA A 73 -11.82 -1.45 -6.68
C ALA A 73 -11.93 -1.40 -8.21
N ILE A 74 -11.42 -2.42 -8.91
CA ILE A 74 -11.49 -2.50 -10.37
C ILE A 74 -12.93 -2.72 -10.83
N GLY A 75 -13.69 -3.60 -10.19
CA GLY A 75 -15.11 -3.80 -10.48
C GLY A 75 -15.94 -2.54 -10.30
N SER A 76 -15.77 -1.83 -9.18
CA SER A 76 -16.46 -0.56 -8.92
C SER A 76 -16.08 0.50 -9.95
N SER A 77 -14.81 0.55 -10.35
CA SER A 77 -14.35 1.47 -11.41
C SER A 77 -14.99 1.15 -12.76
N ALA A 78 -15.18 -0.13 -13.09
CA ALA A 78 -15.90 -0.54 -14.29
C ALA A 78 -17.37 -0.09 -14.22
N PHE A 79 -18.03 -0.27 -13.08
CA PHE A 79 -19.41 0.17 -12.87
C PHE A 79 -19.57 1.67 -13.08
N LEU A 80 -18.68 2.48 -12.50
CA LEU A 80 -18.71 3.93 -12.66
C LEU A 80 -18.60 4.39 -14.11
N LYS A 81 -17.93 3.62 -14.98
CA LYS A 81 -17.83 3.90 -16.41
C LYS A 81 -19.02 3.38 -17.23
N LEU A 82 -19.67 2.31 -16.77
CA LEU A 82 -20.75 1.63 -17.49
C LEU A 82 -22.15 2.12 -17.10
N LYS A 83 -22.32 2.70 -15.91
CA LYS A 83 -23.64 3.08 -15.36
C LYS A 83 -24.43 4.05 -16.24
N ASP A 84 -23.73 4.86 -17.05
CA ASP A 84 -24.33 5.88 -17.90
C ASP A 84 -24.57 5.37 -19.34
N ILE A 85 -24.23 4.11 -19.64
CA ILE A 85 -24.44 3.50 -20.95
C ILE A 85 -25.85 2.89 -21.02
N THR A 86 -26.63 3.32 -21.99
CA THR A 86 -27.98 2.80 -22.26
C THR A 86 -27.93 1.73 -23.34
N LEU A 87 -28.19 0.46 -22.97
CA LEU A 87 -28.23 -0.68 -23.90
C LEU A 87 -29.67 -1.10 -24.24
N THR A 88 -30.61 -0.82 -23.33
CA THR A 88 -32.03 -1.15 -23.46
C THR A 88 -32.88 0.07 -23.06
N SER A 89 -34.17 0.04 -23.38
CA SER A 89 -35.13 1.08 -22.94
C SER A 89 -35.51 0.99 -21.46
N TYR A 90 -35.04 -0.02 -20.72
CA TYR A 90 -35.43 -0.27 -19.34
C TYR A 90 -34.28 0.07 -18.38
N ASP A 91 -34.47 1.05 -17.51
CA ASP A 91 -33.43 1.53 -16.59
C ASP A 91 -32.94 0.43 -15.63
N TRP A 92 -33.86 -0.39 -15.12
CA TRP A 92 -33.50 -1.52 -14.25
C TRP A 92 -32.59 -2.52 -14.99
N ALA A 93 -32.85 -2.77 -16.28
CA ALA A 93 -32.06 -3.71 -17.07
C ALA A 93 -30.66 -3.14 -17.35
N ASN A 94 -30.56 -1.85 -17.70
CA ASN A 94 -29.26 -1.18 -17.90
C ASN A 94 -28.42 -1.22 -16.62
N LEU A 95 -29.02 -0.92 -15.46
CA LEU A 95 -28.35 -0.99 -14.16
C LEU A 95 -27.87 -2.40 -13.83
N THR A 96 -28.71 -3.42 -14.03
CA THR A 96 -28.35 -4.82 -13.80
C THR A 96 -27.24 -5.28 -14.74
N ILE A 97 -27.30 -4.92 -16.03
CA ILE A 97 -26.25 -5.25 -17.01
C ILE A 97 -24.92 -4.60 -16.61
N ALA A 98 -24.94 -3.32 -16.23
CA ALA A 98 -23.73 -2.62 -15.78
C ALA A 98 -23.10 -3.33 -14.58
N TRP A 99 -23.89 -3.73 -13.58
CA TRP A 99 -23.39 -4.51 -12.43
C TRP A 99 -22.90 -5.91 -12.80
N ALA A 100 -23.58 -6.60 -13.72
CA ALA A 100 -23.17 -7.93 -14.17
C ALA A 100 -21.79 -7.86 -14.86
N ILE A 101 -21.59 -6.91 -15.78
CA ILE A 101 -20.30 -6.70 -16.44
C ILE A 101 -19.23 -6.32 -15.41
N SER A 102 -19.54 -5.40 -14.51
CA SER A 102 -18.61 -4.94 -13.48
C SER A 102 -18.19 -6.06 -12.52
N SER A 103 -19.11 -6.95 -12.17
CA SER A 103 -18.83 -8.14 -11.35
C SER A 103 -17.95 -9.14 -12.09
N PHE A 104 -18.17 -9.32 -13.39
CA PHE A 104 -17.29 -10.13 -14.23
C PHE A 104 -15.87 -9.53 -14.33
N VAL A 105 -15.77 -8.21 -14.48
CA VAL A 105 -14.48 -7.51 -14.46
C VAL A 105 -13.78 -7.68 -13.10
N ALA A 106 -14.50 -7.55 -11.98
CA ALA A 106 -13.96 -7.81 -10.64
C ALA A 106 -13.43 -9.25 -10.54
N PHE A 107 -14.22 -10.24 -10.95
CA PHE A 107 -13.84 -11.64 -10.98
C PHE A 107 -12.59 -11.87 -11.84
N ALA A 108 -12.53 -11.33 -13.05
CA ALA A 108 -11.35 -11.45 -13.91
C ALA A 108 -10.11 -10.84 -13.25
N SER A 109 -10.25 -9.65 -12.64
CA SER A 109 -9.13 -8.96 -11.99
C SER A 109 -8.56 -9.71 -10.78
N TRP A 110 -9.38 -10.50 -10.07
CA TRP A 110 -8.92 -11.40 -9.01
C TRP A 110 -7.87 -12.39 -9.51
N TYR A 111 -8.11 -13.02 -10.66
CA TYR A 111 -7.15 -13.98 -11.24
C TYR A 111 -5.97 -13.27 -11.88
N VAL A 112 -6.20 -12.13 -12.55
CA VAL A 112 -5.13 -11.32 -13.14
C VAL A 112 -4.16 -10.84 -12.06
N PHE A 113 -4.63 -10.41 -10.90
CA PHE A 113 -3.77 -10.00 -9.78
C PHE A 113 -2.77 -11.10 -9.40
N SER A 114 -3.22 -12.34 -9.22
CA SER A 114 -2.32 -13.46 -8.91
C SER A 114 -1.41 -13.84 -10.07
N ALA A 115 -1.80 -13.57 -11.32
CA ALA A 115 -0.98 -13.85 -12.49
C ALA A 115 0.11 -12.79 -12.73
N VAL A 116 -0.16 -11.53 -12.36
CA VAL A 116 0.73 -10.38 -12.60
C VAL A 116 1.67 -10.13 -11.41
N ILE A 117 1.29 -10.54 -10.19
CA ILE A 117 2.17 -10.41 -9.04
C ILE A 117 3.51 -11.10 -9.31
N PRO A 118 4.65 -10.41 -9.10
CA PRO A 118 5.97 -11.01 -9.25
C PRO A 118 6.13 -12.24 -8.35
N ARG A 119 7.01 -13.17 -8.75
CA ARG A 119 7.35 -14.31 -7.91
C ARG A 119 7.96 -13.84 -6.58
N HIS A 120 7.75 -14.66 -5.53
CA HIS A 120 8.30 -14.43 -4.20
C HIS A 120 9.80 -14.08 -4.26
N ARG A 121 10.19 -12.97 -3.63
CA ARG A 121 11.57 -12.41 -3.62
C ARG A 121 12.06 -11.84 -4.96
N GLY A 122 11.13 -11.50 -5.84
CA GLY A 122 11.36 -10.73 -7.06
C GLY A 122 11.56 -9.24 -6.78
N ILE A 123 11.16 -8.40 -7.73
CA ILE A 123 11.36 -6.93 -7.67
C ILE A 123 10.70 -6.26 -6.45
N VAL A 124 9.68 -6.90 -5.88
CA VAL A 124 9.03 -6.44 -4.65
C VAL A 124 10.02 -6.48 -3.49
N HIS A 125 10.93 -7.45 -3.41
CA HIS A 125 11.96 -7.48 -2.36
C HIS A 125 13.18 -6.61 -2.72
N SER A 126 12.95 -5.34 -3.05
CA SER A 126 13.99 -4.36 -3.41
C SER A 126 13.80 -3.02 -2.70
N ILE A 127 14.92 -2.31 -2.47
CA ILE A 127 14.93 -0.94 -1.96
C ILE A 127 14.16 -0.03 -2.92
N GLY A 128 14.31 -0.23 -4.23
CA GLY A 128 13.58 0.54 -5.25
C GLY A 128 12.06 0.46 -5.05
N PHE A 129 11.52 -0.73 -4.79
CA PHE A 129 10.10 -0.90 -4.50
C PHE A 129 9.70 -0.25 -3.16
N GLY A 130 10.56 -0.31 -2.15
CA GLY A 130 10.36 0.43 -0.90
C GLY A 130 10.28 1.96 -1.10
N ILE A 131 11.09 2.53 -1.98
CA ILE A 131 11.02 3.96 -2.34
C ILE A 131 9.67 4.27 -2.99
N ILE A 132 9.23 3.43 -3.94
CA ILE A 132 7.90 3.58 -4.57
C ILE A 132 6.81 3.55 -3.49
N TYR A 133 6.89 2.61 -2.55
CA TYR A 133 5.93 2.53 -1.43
C TYR A 133 5.92 3.81 -0.59
N GLY A 134 7.09 4.35 -0.24
CA GLY A 134 7.21 5.63 0.47
C GLY A 134 6.59 6.80 -0.30
N ILE A 135 6.87 6.91 -1.60
CA ILE A 135 6.30 7.95 -2.48
C ILE A 135 4.78 7.81 -2.59
N VAL A 136 4.27 6.61 -2.83
CA VAL A 136 2.81 6.37 -2.92
C VAL A 136 2.14 6.72 -1.59
N SER A 137 2.75 6.33 -0.46
CA SER A 137 2.23 6.65 0.87
C SER A 137 2.16 8.17 1.08
N PHE A 138 3.22 8.91 0.72
CA PHE A 138 3.23 10.37 0.71
C PHE A 138 2.08 10.95 -0.13
N LEU A 139 1.92 10.49 -1.38
CA LEU A 139 0.89 11.01 -2.29
C LEU A 139 -0.52 10.74 -1.76
N VAL A 140 -0.76 9.54 -1.22
CA VAL A 140 -2.07 9.16 -0.67
C VAL A 140 -2.44 10.05 0.52
N VAL A 141 -1.52 10.33 1.43
CA VAL A 141 -1.87 11.14 2.62
C VAL A 141 -1.97 12.64 2.30
N VAL A 142 -1.13 13.16 1.41
CA VAL A 142 -1.19 14.58 1.02
C VAL A 142 -2.42 14.85 0.16
N TYR A 143 -2.60 14.09 -0.93
CA TYR A 143 -3.65 14.37 -1.91
C TYR A 143 -4.94 13.61 -1.65
N GLY A 144 -4.88 12.46 -1.00
CA GLY A 144 -6.07 11.68 -0.65
C GLY A 144 -6.67 12.06 0.70
N LEU A 145 -5.84 12.34 1.72
CA LEU A 145 -6.30 12.67 3.07
C LEU A 145 -6.16 14.17 3.41
N GLY A 146 -5.52 14.97 2.56
CA GLY A 146 -5.40 16.42 2.75
C GLY A 146 -4.38 16.84 3.82
N LEU A 147 -3.39 16.00 4.15
CA LEU A 147 -2.32 16.36 5.09
C LEU A 147 -1.35 17.37 4.48
N LYS A 148 -0.63 18.09 5.35
CA LYS A 148 0.43 19.00 4.90
C LYS A 148 1.59 18.24 4.28
N LEU A 149 2.35 18.90 3.39
CA LEU A 149 3.50 18.31 2.70
C LEU A 149 4.55 17.78 3.69
N GLU A 150 4.79 18.50 4.77
CA GLU A 150 5.76 18.17 5.82
C GLU A 150 5.36 16.95 6.65
N GLU A 151 4.06 16.79 6.88
CA GLU A 151 3.49 15.62 7.56
C GLU A 151 3.51 14.41 6.64
N GLY A 152 3.11 14.60 5.38
CA GLY A 152 3.19 13.58 4.34
C GLY A 152 4.62 13.10 4.12
N ALA A 153 5.61 14.01 4.11
CA ALA A 153 7.01 13.67 3.91
C ALA A 153 7.52 12.75 5.03
N PHE A 154 7.11 13.02 6.28
CA PHE A 154 7.40 12.12 7.39
C PHE A 154 6.72 10.75 7.23
N ILE A 155 5.43 10.71 6.83
CA ILE A 155 4.70 9.45 6.64
C ILE A 155 5.33 8.60 5.51
N GLY A 156 5.69 9.22 4.39
CA GLY A 156 6.38 8.54 3.29
C GLY A 156 7.76 8.00 3.71
N PHE A 157 8.49 8.75 4.52
CA PHE A 157 9.73 8.28 5.12
C PHE A 157 9.50 7.09 6.07
N ALA A 158 8.50 7.14 6.95
CA ALA A 158 8.14 6.05 7.83
C ALA A 158 7.73 4.79 7.03
N ALA A 159 6.88 4.93 6.02
CA ALA A 159 6.51 3.84 5.11
C ALA A 159 7.75 3.16 4.49
N PHE A 160 8.69 3.95 3.96
CA PHE A 160 9.94 3.44 3.41
C PHE A 160 10.79 2.71 4.46
N MET A 161 10.93 3.26 5.67
CA MET A 161 11.70 2.63 6.75
C MET A 161 11.08 1.29 7.20
N GLY A 162 9.75 1.18 7.17
CA GLY A 162 9.05 -0.08 7.47
C GLY A 162 9.34 -1.15 6.43
N TYR A 163 9.31 -0.75 5.15
CA TYR A 163 9.72 -1.60 4.04
C TYR A 163 11.18 -2.04 4.16
N LEU A 164 12.06 -1.13 4.55
CA LEU A 164 13.47 -1.43 4.73
C LEU A 164 13.70 -2.39 5.91
N LEU A 165 12.94 -2.24 7.00
CA LEU A 165 12.96 -3.19 8.12
C LEU A 165 12.68 -4.61 7.64
N HIS A 166 11.65 -4.80 6.81
CA HIS A 166 11.36 -6.11 6.23
C HIS A 166 12.58 -6.70 5.52
N LEU A 167 13.20 -5.95 4.60
CA LEU A 167 14.36 -6.43 3.84
C LEU A 167 15.55 -6.78 4.74
N ILE A 168 15.72 -6.05 5.85
CA ILE A 168 16.75 -6.32 6.87
C ILE A 168 16.45 -7.61 7.61
N LEU A 169 15.20 -7.81 8.07
CA LEU A 169 14.77 -9.02 8.77
C LEU A 169 14.91 -10.26 7.89
N ASP A 170 14.54 -10.15 6.61
CA ASP A 170 14.68 -11.22 5.62
C ASP A 170 16.14 -11.44 5.18
N LYS A 171 17.09 -10.61 5.65
CA LYS A 171 18.53 -10.58 5.30
C LYS A 171 18.76 -10.53 3.80
N HIS A 172 17.82 -9.95 3.06
CA HIS A 172 17.78 -10.01 1.61
C HIS A 172 17.53 -8.59 1.06
N ILE A 173 18.61 -7.82 1.03
CA ILE A 173 18.60 -6.43 0.56
C ILE A 173 19.11 -6.39 -0.88
N LYS A 174 18.23 -6.01 -1.81
CA LYS A 174 18.56 -5.76 -3.22
C LYS A 174 18.19 -4.33 -3.60
N LEU A 175 18.93 -3.74 -4.53
CA LEU A 175 18.62 -2.41 -5.04
C LEU A 175 17.38 -2.43 -5.96
N ILE A 176 17.32 -3.40 -6.87
CA ILE A 176 16.25 -3.69 -7.84
C ILE A 176 16.05 -5.20 -7.89
#